data_AF-A0A970F8K1-F1
#
_entry.id   AF-A0A970F8K1-F1
#
_cell.length_a   1.000
_cell.length_b   1.000
_cell.length_c   1.000
_cell.angle_alpha   90.00
_cell.angle_beta   90.00
_cell.angle_gamma   90.00
#
_symmetry.space_group_name_H-M   'P 1'
#
loop_
_entity.id
_entity.type
_entity.pdbx_description
1 polymer ?
#
loop_
_entity_poly.entity_id
_entity_poly.type
_entity_poly.pdbx_seq_one_letter_code
_entity_poly.pdbx_strand_id
1 'polypeptide(L)'
;MEKGLKKQPLYNQLVDLLKEKIEMEMEANDMLPSERDLTNRYGLSRTTVRLALQELEKQGYIYRQHGKGTFVSDLSKQATNLSGTYSFTEQMISLGKVPVTKILEFKVVEANKYLASQLS
;
A
#
# COMPACT_ATOMS: atom_id res chain seq x y z
N MET A 1 -8.94 -29.26 20.76
CA MET A 1 -8.94 -27.80 20.95
C MET A 1 -9.39 -27.17 19.63
N GLU A 2 -10.62 -26.68 19.59
CA GLU A 2 -11.26 -26.09 18.41
C GLU A 2 -10.62 -24.73 18.06
N LYS A 3 -9.92 -24.65 16.93
CA LYS A 3 -9.65 -23.35 16.28
C LYS A 3 -10.94 -22.91 15.58
N GLY A 4 -11.70 -22.02 16.21
CA GLY A 4 -12.81 -21.33 15.54
C GLY A 4 -12.29 -20.48 14.39
N LEU A 5 -12.43 -20.99 13.16
CA LEU A 5 -12.16 -20.22 11.94
C LEU A 5 -13.20 -19.09 11.85
N LYS A 6 -12.86 -17.89 12.34
CA LYS A 6 -13.61 -16.69 11.95
C LYS A 6 -13.37 -16.48 10.45
N LYS A 7 -14.35 -16.86 9.62
CA LYS A 7 -14.38 -16.46 8.20
C LYS A 7 -14.22 -14.93 8.14
N GLN A 8 -13.10 -14.50 7.57
CA GLN A 8 -12.80 -13.09 7.32
C GLN A 8 -13.93 -12.44 6.50
N PRO A 9 -14.29 -11.16 6.73
CA PRO A 9 -15.34 -10.52 5.94
C PRO A 9 -15.04 -10.58 4.45
N LEU A 10 -16.09 -10.73 3.62
CA LEU A 10 -15.95 -10.91 2.17
C LEU A 10 -15.20 -9.76 1.49
N TYR A 11 -15.31 -8.53 2.00
CA TYR A 11 -14.58 -7.40 1.43
C TYR A 11 -13.07 -7.56 1.65
N ASN A 12 -12.62 -7.98 2.84
CA ASN A 12 -11.19 -8.19 3.09
C ASN A 12 -10.66 -9.33 2.22
N GLN A 13 -11.43 -10.41 2.02
CA GLN A 13 -11.02 -11.49 1.12
C GLN A 13 -10.82 -10.98 -0.31
N LEU A 14 -11.70 -10.09 -0.78
CA LEU A 14 -11.55 -9.46 -2.09
C LEU A 14 -10.35 -8.51 -2.16
N VAL A 15 -10.04 -7.78 -1.07
CA VAL A 15 -8.85 -6.94 -0.97
C VAL A 15 -7.59 -7.79 -1.16
N ASP A 16 -7.46 -8.87 -0.39
CA ASP A 16 -6.27 -9.74 -0.45
C ASP A 16 -6.08 -10.34 -1.85
N LEU A 17 -7.17 -10.82 -2.45
CA LEU A 17 -7.15 -11.40 -3.80
C LEU A 17 -6.78 -10.38 -4.87
N LEU A 18 -7.37 -9.18 -4.84
CA LEU A 18 -7.06 -8.14 -5.82
C LEU A 18 -5.65 -7.61 -5.63
N LYS A 19 -5.16 -7.51 -4.39
CA LYS A 19 -3.79 -7.12 -4.08
C LYS A 19 -2.79 -8.12 -4.68
N GLU A 20 -2.97 -9.42 -4.41
CA GLU A 20 -2.13 -10.48 -4.99
C GLU A 20 -2.13 -10.41 -6.53
N LYS A 21 -3.31 -10.23 -7.13
CA LYS A 21 -3.44 -10.09 -8.58
C LYS A 21 -2.68 -8.87 -9.12
N ILE A 22 -2.78 -7.72 -8.44
CA ILE A 22 -2.08 -6.49 -8.85
C ILE A 22 -0.57 -6.71 -8.77
N GLU A 23 -0.08 -7.33 -7.70
CA GLU A 23 1.36 -7.56 -7.48
C GLU A 23 1.96 -8.58 -8.45
N MET A 24 1.19 -9.59 -8.88
CA MET A 24 1.68 -10.66 -9.75
C MET A 24 1.43 -10.43 -11.25
N GLU A 25 0.34 -9.75 -11.62
CA GLU A 25 -0.17 -9.77 -13.00
C GLU A 25 -0.42 -8.39 -13.62
N MET A 26 -0.22 -7.29 -12.90
CA MET A 26 -0.56 -5.95 -13.40
C MET A 26 0.61 -4.97 -13.26
N GLU A 27 0.69 -4.03 -14.21
CA GLU A 27 1.67 -2.95 -14.21
C GLU A 27 1.07 -1.62 -13.74
N ALA A 28 1.93 -0.66 -13.42
CA ALA A 28 1.49 0.68 -13.05
C ALA A 28 0.68 1.34 -14.17
N ASN A 29 -0.44 1.97 -13.81
CA ASN A 29 -1.44 2.56 -14.70
C ASN A 29 -2.30 1.55 -15.48
N ASP A 30 -2.19 0.24 -15.23
CA ASP A 30 -3.16 -0.71 -15.78
C ASP A 30 -4.55 -0.44 -15.23
N MET A 31 -5.56 -0.55 -16.10
CA MET A 31 -6.94 -0.32 -15.73
C MET A 31 -7.52 -1.54 -15.01
N LEU A 32 -8.04 -1.32 -13.81
CA LEU A 32 -8.80 -2.35 -13.10
C LEU A 32 -10.16 -2.58 -13.76
N PRO A 33 -10.71 -3.80 -13.67
CA PRO A 33 -12.09 -4.06 -14.05
C PRO A 33 -13.06 -3.12 -13.30
N SER A 34 -14.15 -2.73 -13.95
CA SER A 34 -15.11 -1.81 -13.32
C SER A 34 -15.78 -2.45 -12.10
N GLU A 35 -16.35 -1.63 -11.20
CA GLU A 35 -17.12 -2.13 -10.06
C GLU A 35 -18.20 -3.14 -10.48
N ARG A 36 -18.85 -2.90 -11.62
CA ARG A 36 -19.86 -3.80 -12.18
C ARG A 36 -19.25 -5.14 -12.60
N ASP A 37 -18.09 -5.10 -13.25
CA ASP A 37 -17.43 -6.32 -13.72
C ASP A 37 -16.88 -7.14 -12.55
N LEU A 38 -16.34 -6.49 -11.52
CA LEU A 38 -15.91 -7.15 -10.28
C LEU A 38 -17.08 -7.77 -9.53
N THR A 39 -18.22 -7.08 -9.44
CA THR A 39 -19.47 -7.60 -8.86
C THR A 39 -19.88 -8.88 -9.58
N ASN A 40 -19.92 -8.87 -10.91
CA ASN A 40 -20.31 -10.02 -11.72
C ASN A 40 -19.29 -11.17 -11.63
N ARG A 41 -17.99 -10.85 -11.66
CA ARG A 41 -16.91 -11.85 -11.63
C ARG A 41 -16.85 -12.62 -10.32
N TYR A 42 -17.02 -11.93 -9.19
CA TYR A 42 -16.87 -12.53 -7.86
C TYR A 42 -18.21 -12.85 -7.18
N GLY A 43 -19.35 -12.51 -7.79
CA GLY A 43 -20.68 -12.76 -7.22
C GLY A 43 -20.93 -12.01 -5.91
N LEU A 44 -20.24 -10.88 -5.71
CA LEU A 44 -20.30 -10.08 -4.50
C LEU A 44 -21.24 -8.88 -4.66
N SER A 45 -21.78 -8.37 -3.57
CA SER A 45 -22.59 -7.14 -3.61
C SER A 45 -21.74 -5.95 -4.06
N ARG A 46 -22.36 -4.97 -4.74
CA ARG A 46 -21.70 -3.71 -5.11
C ARG A 46 -21.08 -3.00 -3.90
N THR A 47 -21.76 -3.03 -2.75
CA THR A 47 -21.25 -2.46 -1.50
C THR A 47 -19.94 -3.12 -1.06
N THR A 48 -19.87 -4.45 -1.13
CA THR A 48 -18.67 -5.23 -0.78
C THR A 48 -17.51 -4.90 -1.71
N VAL A 49 -17.75 -4.87 -3.03
CA VAL A 49 -16.74 -4.50 -4.03
C VAL A 49 -16.25 -3.07 -3.81
N ARG A 50 -17.16 -2.14 -3.58
CA ARG A 50 -16.83 -0.73 -3.33
C ARG A 50 -15.95 -0.57 -2.09
N LEU A 51 -16.28 -1.26 -1.00
CA LEU A 51 -15.48 -1.25 0.23
C LEU A 51 -14.07 -1.80 -0.02
N ALA A 52 -13.94 -2.90 -0.78
CA ALA A 52 -12.63 -3.46 -1.12
C ALA A 52 -11.79 -2.49 -1.96
N LEU A 53 -12.38 -1.88 -2.98
CA LEU A 53 -11.68 -0.88 -3.82
C LEU A 53 -11.29 0.37 -3.01
N GLN A 54 -12.15 0.83 -2.10
CA GLN A 54 -11.81 1.95 -1.21
C GLN A 54 -10.62 1.63 -0.30
N GLU A 55 -10.56 0.41 0.22
CA GLU A 55 -9.45 -0.02 1.06
C GLU A 55 -8.14 -0.16 0.25
N LEU A 56 -8.20 -0.71 -0.97
CA LEU A 56 -7.04 -0.75 -1.88
C LEU A 56 -6.55 0.64 -2.27
N GLU A 57 -7.46 1.58 -2.52
CA GLU A 57 -7.14 2.97 -2.81
C GLU A 57 -6.47 3.65 -1.61
N LYS A 58 -7.01 3.41 -0.41
CA LYS A 58 -6.43 3.90 0.85
C LYS A 58 -5.04 3.32 1.13
N GLN A 59 -4.81 2.05 0.81
CA GLN A 59 -3.51 1.40 0.89
C GLN A 59 -2.57 1.82 -0.27
N GLY A 60 -3.07 2.62 -1.21
CA GLY A 60 -2.31 3.17 -2.31
C GLY A 60 -2.02 2.18 -3.44
N TYR A 61 -2.65 0.99 -3.46
CA TYR A 61 -2.50 0.01 -4.54
C TYR A 61 -3.12 0.48 -5.85
N ILE A 62 -4.15 1.31 -5.76
CA ILE A 62 -4.88 1.84 -6.91
C ILE A 62 -5.22 3.31 -6.70
N TYR A 63 -5.54 4.00 -7.79
CA TYR A 63 -6.08 5.35 -7.76
C TYR A 63 -7.26 5.47 -8.73
N ARG A 64 -8.20 6.37 -8.43
CA ARG A 64 -9.37 6.63 -9.27
C ARG A 64 -9.17 7.89 -10.09
N GLN A 65 -9.52 7.82 -11.37
CA GLN A 65 -9.59 8.99 -12.23
C GLN A 65 -11.04 9.20 -12.67
N HIS A 66 -11.63 10.33 -12.26
CA HIS A 66 -13.03 10.64 -12.50
C HIS A 66 -13.39 10.53 -13.99
N GLY A 67 -14.45 9.79 -14.30
CA GLY A 67 -14.92 9.55 -15.67
C GLY A 67 -14.06 8.60 -16.51
N LYS A 68 -12.91 8.13 -16.01
CA LYS A 68 -11.95 7.30 -16.75
C LYS A 68 -11.78 5.89 -16.20
N GLY A 69 -11.90 5.72 -14.88
CA GLY A 69 -11.84 4.40 -14.25
C GLY A 69 -10.95 4.36 -13.03
N THR A 70 -10.54 3.14 -12.68
CA THR A 70 -9.63 2.85 -11.56
C THR A 70 -8.38 2.20 -12.12
N PHE A 71 -7.22 2.62 -11.64
CA PHE A 71 -5.92 2.23 -12.21
C PHE A 71 -4.96 1.78 -11.12
N VAL A 72 -4.02 0.90 -11.47
CA VAL A 72 -2.96 0.44 -10.57
C VAL A 72 -1.98 1.58 -10.31
N SER A 73 -1.67 1.81 -9.04
CA SER A 73 -0.66 2.79 -8.63
C SER A 73 0.75 2.31 -8.96
N ASP A 74 1.66 3.26 -9.12
CA ASP A 74 3.09 2.97 -9.21
C ASP A 74 3.65 2.52 -7.85
N LEU A 75 3.58 1.21 -7.58
CA LEU A 75 4.04 0.57 -6.34
C LEU A 75 5.56 0.68 -6.15
N SER A 76 6.34 0.94 -7.21
CA SER A 76 7.80 1.10 -7.13
C SER A 76 8.21 2.30 -6.26
N LYS A 77 7.29 3.28 -6.12
CA LYS A 77 7.44 4.47 -5.27
C LYS A 77 7.03 4.23 -3.82
N GLN A 78 6.23 3.22 -3.51
CA GLN A 78 5.83 2.92 -2.11
C GLN A 78 6.96 2.33 -1.26
N ALA A 79 8.07 1.93 -1.87
CA ALA A 79 9.32 1.61 -1.19
C ALA A 79 9.85 2.73 -0.29
N THR A 80 9.28 3.95 -0.35
CA THR A 80 9.66 5.09 0.48
C THR A 80 8.83 5.26 1.76
N ASN A 81 8.10 4.25 2.24
CA ASN A 81 7.52 4.29 3.58
C ASN A 81 8.63 4.20 4.65
N LEU A 82 9.22 5.36 4.96
CA LEU A 82 10.30 5.59 5.94
C LEU A 82 9.83 5.51 7.41
N SER A 83 8.61 5.04 7.67
CA SER A 83 7.97 5.08 8.99
C SER A 83 8.14 3.80 9.82
N GLY A 84 8.82 2.78 9.28
CA GLY A 84 9.14 1.57 10.02
C GLY A 84 10.48 1.67 10.74
N THR A 85 10.64 0.98 11.87
CA THR A 85 11.90 0.73 12.59
C THR A 85 12.86 -0.18 11.79
N TYR A 86 13.06 0.11 10.51
CA TYR A 86 13.92 -0.66 9.63
C TYR A 86 15.00 0.25 9.06
N SER A 87 16.21 -0.27 8.97
CA SER A 87 17.32 0.42 8.32
C SER A 87 16.95 0.64 6.84
N PHE A 88 16.95 1.89 6.39
CA PHE A 88 16.72 2.27 4.99
C PHE A 88 17.57 1.42 4.01
N THR A 89 18.80 1.12 4.42
CA THR A 89 19.73 0.27 3.69
C THR A 89 19.19 -1.15 3.47
N GLU A 90 18.65 -1.78 4.52
CA GLU A 90 18.14 -3.16 4.46
C GLU A 90 16.93 -3.29 3.56
N GLN A 91 16.04 -2.28 3.58
CA GLN A 91 14.86 -2.26 2.74
C GLN A 91 15.20 -2.07 1.26
N MET A 92 16.15 -1.20 0.93
CA MET A 92 16.58 -1.01 -0.45
C MET A 92 17.27 -2.26 -1.01
N ILE A 93 18.06 -2.96 -0.18
CA ILE A 93 18.69 -4.23 -0.54
C ILE A 93 17.64 -5.32 -0.79
N SER A 94 16.63 -5.47 0.07
CA SER A 94 15.58 -6.50 -0.10
C SER A 94 14.74 -6.30 -1.36
N LEU A 95 14.64 -5.06 -1.83
CA LEU A 95 14.00 -4.70 -3.10
C LEU A 95 14.93 -4.82 -4.31
N GLY A 96 16.15 -5.36 -4.15
CA GLY A 96 17.13 -5.52 -5.22
C GLY A 96 17.73 -4.20 -5.71
N LYS A 97 17.61 -3.11 -4.94
CA LYS A 97 18.15 -1.79 -5.26
C LYS A 97 19.49 -1.59 -4.55
N VAL A 98 20.33 -0.70 -5.10
CA VAL A 98 21.59 -0.28 -4.48
C VAL A 98 21.35 1.02 -3.71
N PRO A 99 21.32 1.01 -2.36
CA PRO A 99 21.16 2.24 -1.59
C PRO A 99 22.41 3.12 -1.69
N VAL A 100 22.21 4.42 -1.89
CA VAL A 100 23.28 5.43 -1.85
C VAL A 100 22.86 6.53 -0.91
N THR A 101 23.68 6.81 0.09
CA THR A 101 23.49 7.96 0.99
C THR A 101 24.38 9.11 0.55
N LYS A 102 23.77 10.27 0.30
CA LYS A 102 24.48 11.52 0.07
C LYS A 102 24.15 12.49 1.20
N ILE A 103 25.16 12.84 2.01
CA ILE A 103 25.01 13.85 3.07
C ILE A 103 24.96 15.22 2.40
N LEU A 104 23.82 15.90 2.51
CA LEU A 104 23.64 17.25 1.97
C LEU A 104 24.15 18.32 2.94
N GLU A 105 23.94 18.12 4.24
CA GLU A 105 24.37 19.03 5.31
C GLU A 105 24.54 18.22 6.61
N PHE A 106 25.60 18.49 7.37
CA PHE A 106 25.81 17.93 8.69
C PHE A 106 26.28 19.03 9.62
N LYS A 107 25.53 19.28 10.71
CA LYS A 107 25.89 20.27 11.72
C LYS A 107 25.55 19.78 13.11
N VAL A 108 26.40 20.16 14.06
CA VAL A 108 26.12 20.01 15.50
C VAL A 108 25.38 21.27 15.94
N VAL A 109 24.21 21.09 16.56
CA VAL A 109 23.41 22.19 17.10
C VAL A 109 23.17 21.97 18.58
N GLU A 110 23.14 23.06 19.35
CA GLU A 110 22.77 23.00 20.75
C GLU A 110 21.27 22.69 20.88
N ALA A 111 20.91 21.72 21.72
CA ALA A 111 19.53 21.30 21.89
C ALA A 111 18.75 22.39 22.66
N ASN A 112 17.77 23.00 21.99
CA ASN A 112 16.84 23.88 22.69
C ASN A 112 15.86 23.07 23.57
N LYS A 113 15.12 23.75 24.45
CA LYS A 113 14.17 23.10 25.38
C LYS A 113 13.16 22.17 24.69
N TYR A 114 12.75 22.49 23.47
CA TYR A 114 11.84 21.67 22.69
C TYR A 114 12.51 20.38 22.21
N LEU A 115 13.70 20.47 21.60
CA LEU A 115 14.47 19.31 21.14
C LEU A 115 14.88 18.39 22.30
N ALA A 116 15.25 18.97 23.44
CA ALA A 116 15.59 18.21 24.65
C ALA A 116 14.41 17.35 25.14
N SER A 117 13.17 17.87 25.05
CA SER A 117 11.97 17.13 25.46
C SER A 117 11.58 15.98 24.51
N GLN A 118 12.05 16.00 23.26
CA GLN A 118 11.73 14.99 22.24
C GLN A 118 12.79 13.87 22.15
N LEU A 119 13.92 14.03 22.83
CA LEU A 119 15.06 13.09 22.84
C LEU A 119 15.31 12.45 24.21
N SER A 120 14.39 12.66 25.17
CA SER A 120 14.42 12.07 26.53
C SER A 120 13.90 10.65 26.56
#